data_AF-A0A0L8GJM0-F1
#
_entry.id   AF-A0A0L8GJM0-F1
#
_cell.length_a   1.000
_cell.length_b   1.000
_cell.length_c   1.000
_cell.angle_alpha   90.00
_cell.angle_beta   90.00
_cell.angle_gamma   90.00
#
_symmetry.space_group_name_H-M   'P 1'
#
loop_
_entity.id
_entity.type
_entity.pdbx_description
1 polymer ?
#
loop_
_entity_poly.entity_id
_entity_poly.type
_entity_poly.pdbx_seq_one_letter_code
_entity_poly.pdbx_strand_id
1 'polypeptide(L)'
;MMAGHNVADMVVILKTLPTMDGKTMQGHLAAIRHARWFEENASHSSIKVLIRLVRDLKNRFQGLEPLTPWIIDLLAHYAIMNNPSRQPLPINVAFRRCLQLLAAGFFLPGSVGITDPCEQGTVRVHTVMTLEQQDQVCFTAQTLLRVLSHGGYRQILGLEGTSNIAVEMSVWEGVVVTPSDKAYEKPEKKEEDEDAEEGAEEEGMETSEAQ
;
A
#
# COMPACT_ATOMS: atom_id res chain seq x y z
N MET A 1 20.81 2.27 56.42
CA MET A 1 21.35 2.26 55.05
C MET A 1 20.21 2.55 54.12
N MET A 2 20.11 3.78 53.61
CA MET A 2 19.07 4.15 52.65
C MET A 2 19.56 3.75 51.25
N ALA A 3 18.86 2.81 50.61
CA ALA A 3 19.14 2.39 49.24
C ALA A 3 18.93 3.59 48.30
N GLY A 4 19.90 3.82 47.43
CA GLY A 4 19.94 4.97 46.53
C GLY A 4 18.78 4.95 45.55
N HIS A 5 18.13 6.10 45.38
CA HIS A 5 17.31 6.40 44.23
C HIS A 5 18.23 7.04 43.18
N ASN A 6 18.83 6.26 42.29
CA ASN A 6 19.65 6.80 41.21
C ASN A 6 18.83 6.90 39.91
N VAL A 7 19.33 7.66 38.93
CA VAL A 7 18.66 7.82 37.61
C VAL A 7 18.55 6.46 36.89
N ALA A 8 19.45 5.52 37.17
CA ALA A 8 19.39 4.17 36.61
C ALA A 8 18.19 3.38 37.13
N ASP A 9 17.81 3.54 38.40
CA ASP A 9 16.59 2.92 38.96
C ASP A 9 15.34 3.48 38.29
N MET A 10 15.27 4.79 38.01
CA MET A 10 14.16 5.36 37.22
C MET A 10 14.12 4.83 35.79
N VAL A 11 15.27 4.68 35.12
CA VAL A 11 15.34 4.12 33.75
C VAL A 11 14.93 2.65 33.72
N VAL A 12 15.33 1.87 34.73
CA VAL A 12 14.92 0.47 34.89
C VAL A 12 13.42 0.39 35.15
N ILE A 13 12.88 1.21 36.05
CA ILE A 13 11.44 1.30 36.33
C ILE A 13 10.66 1.66 35.06
N LEU A 14 11.07 2.69 34.32
CA LEU A 14 10.44 3.11 33.06
C LEU A 14 10.49 2.02 31.99
N LYS A 15 11.57 1.23 31.91
CA LYS A 15 11.69 0.08 31.00
C LYS A 15 10.84 -1.12 31.44
N THR A 16 10.54 -1.27 32.73
CA THR A 16 9.67 -2.34 33.26
C THR A 16 8.19 -1.99 33.28
N LEU A 17 7.81 -0.72 33.07
CA LEU A 17 6.41 -0.36 32.89
C LEU A 17 5.89 -0.99 31.59
N PRO A 18 4.69 -1.58 31.59
CA PRO A 18 4.06 -2.09 30.39
C PRO A 18 3.72 -0.90 29.48
N THR A 19 4.67 -0.53 28.64
CA THR A 19 4.54 0.55 27.66
C THR A 19 4.21 -0.07 26.31
N MET A 20 3.23 0.51 25.62
CA MET A 20 2.90 0.09 24.27
C MET A 20 4.05 0.44 23.33
N ASP A 21 4.37 -0.47 22.41
CA ASP A 21 5.39 -0.23 21.40
C ASP A 21 5.11 1.05 20.61
N GLY A 22 6.15 1.83 20.33
CA GLY A 22 6.03 3.14 19.70
C GLY A 22 5.38 3.09 18.31
N LYS A 23 5.58 2.01 17.54
CA LYS A 23 4.92 1.84 16.24
C LYS A 23 3.43 1.63 16.41
N THR A 24 3.03 0.86 17.43
CA THR A 24 1.62 0.65 17.75
C THR A 24 0.93 1.96 18.12
N MET A 25 1.57 2.77 18.97
CA MET A 25 1.06 4.08 19.35
C MET A 25 0.91 5.00 18.13
N GLN A 26 1.88 5.00 17.22
CA GLN A 26 1.83 5.84 16.02
C GLN A 26 0.74 5.37 15.05
N GLY A 27 0.52 4.06 14.94
CA GLY A 27 -0.61 3.51 14.20
C GLY A 27 -1.96 4.00 14.75
N HIS A 28 -2.12 4.09 16.07
CA HIS A 28 -3.34 4.63 16.69
C HIS A 28 -3.52 6.13 16.41
N LEU A 29 -2.45 6.92 16.52
CA LEU A 29 -2.50 8.35 16.19
C LEU A 29 -2.82 8.58 14.69
N ALA A 30 -2.27 7.76 13.80
CA ALA A 30 -2.60 7.80 12.37
C ALA A 30 -4.09 7.48 12.14
N ALA A 31 -4.62 6.44 12.79
CA ALA A 31 -6.05 6.10 12.69
C ALA A 31 -6.98 7.24 13.12
N ILE A 32 -6.61 8.01 14.16
CA ILE A 32 -7.36 9.22 14.58
C ILE A 32 -7.35 10.27 13.47
N ARG A 33 -6.17 10.53 12.85
CA ARG A 33 -6.06 11.48 11.73
C ARG A 33 -6.89 11.02 10.53
N HIS A 34 -6.81 9.74 10.18
CA HIS A 34 -7.57 9.15 9.07
C HIS A 34 -9.07 9.28 9.30
N ALA A 35 -9.55 8.97 10.52
CA ALA A 35 -10.97 9.09 10.87
C ALA A 35 -11.47 10.53 10.73
N ARG A 36 -10.70 11.51 11.21
CA ARG A 36 -11.03 12.93 11.07
C ARG A 36 -11.06 13.36 9.61
N TRP A 37 -10.03 13.01 8.84
CA TRP A 37 -9.99 13.30 7.40
C TRP A 37 -11.17 12.68 6.68
N PHE A 38 -11.54 11.45 7.03
CA PHE A 38 -12.66 10.73 6.41
C PHE A 38 -14.00 11.41 6.67
N GLU A 39 -14.23 11.88 7.90
CA GLU A 39 -15.44 12.64 8.24
C GLU A 39 -15.55 13.94 7.43
N GLU A 40 -14.44 14.67 7.30
CA GLU A 40 -14.39 15.96 6.61
C GLU A 40 -14.46 15.82 5.07
N ASN A 41 -13.89 14.75 4.48
CA ASN A 41 -13.67 14.65 3.03
C ASN A 41 -14.40 13.47 2.34
N ALA A 42 -14.67 12.39 3.06
CA ALA A 42 -15.19 11.12 2.49
C ALA A 42 -16.55 10.71 3.07
N SER A 43 -17.31 11.65 3.64
CA SER A 43 -18.61 11.41 4.27
C SER A 43 -19.72 10.98 3.29
N HIS A 44 -19.55 11.23 1.99
CA HIS A 44 -20.53 10.91 0.95
C HIS A 44 -20.81 9.40 0.86
N SER A 45 -22.09 9.03 0.72
CA SER A 45 -22.55 7.63 0.79
C SER A 45 -21.94 6.73 -0.31
N SER A 46 -21.78 7.24 -1.53
CA SER A 46 -21.17 6.49 -2.63
C SER A 46 -19.72 6.09 -2.36
N ILE A 47 -18.96 6.91 -1.63
CA ILE A 47 -17.58 6.61 -1.23
C ILE A 47 -17.58 5.43 -0.27
N LYS A 48 -18.43 5.47 0.75
CA LYS A 48 -18.61 4.36 1.71
C LYS A 48 -19.04 3.06 1.02
N VAL A 49 -19.89 3.14 -0.01
CA VAL A 49 -20.28 1.98 -0.83
C VAL A 49 -19.08 1.44 -1.60
N LEU A 50 -18.34 2.30 -2.27
CA LEU A 50 -17.18 1.90 -3.07
C LEU A 50 -16.09 1.26 -2.20
N ILE A 51 -15.82 1.80 -1.02
CA ILE A 51 -14.87 1.22 -0.06
C ILE A 51 -15.25 -0.21 0.29
N ARG A 52 -16.54 -0.47 0.57
CA ARG A 52 -17.03 -1.82 0.88
C ARG A 52 -16.84 -2.77 -0.30
N LEU A 53 -17.15 -2.32 -1.52
CA LEU A 53 -16.96 -3.12 -2.73
C LEU A 53 -15.49 -3.41 -3.01
N VAL A 54 -14.60 -2.43 -2.87
CA VAL A 54 -13.15 -2.60 -3.10
C VAL A 54 -12.52 -3.47 -2.00
N ARG A 55 -12.99 -3.37 -0.76
CA ARG A 55 -12.55 -4.24 0.34
C ARG A 55 -12.98 -5.70 0.13
N ASP A 56 -14.20 -5.91 -0.34
CA ASP A 56 -14.65 -7.26 -0.74
C ASP A 56 -13.84 -7.80 -1.93
N LEU A 57 -13.59 -6.96 -2.95
CA LEU A 57 -12.73 -7.30 -4.08
C LEU A 57 -11.33 -7.73 -3.62
N LYS A 58 -10.73 -6.95 -2.70
CA LYS A 58 -9.44 -7.23 -2.07
C LYS A 58 -9.41 -8.61 -1.39
N ASN A 59 -10.47 -8.96 -0.68
CA ASN A 59 -10.56 -10.24 0.03
C ASN A 59 -10.72 -11.44 -0.91
N ARG A 60 -11.36 -11.24 -2.08
CA ARG A 60 -11.58 -12.33 -3.06
C ARG A 60 -10.41 -12.54 -3.99
N PHE A 61 -9.67 -11.49 -4.34
CA PHE A 61 -8.52 -11.56 -5.24
C PHE A 61 -7.22 -11.29 -4.47
N GLN A 62 -6.49 -12.37 -4.18
CA GLN A 62 -5.24 -12.30 -3.38
C GLN A 62 -4.20 -11.34 -3.97
N GLY A 63 -4.19 -11.10 -5.27
CA GLY A 63 -3.29 -10.12 -5.88
C GLY A 63 -3.52 -8.67 -5.44
N LEU A 64 -4.66 -8.38 -4.80
CA LEU A 64 -4.97 -7.08 -4.21
C LEU A 64 -4.73 -7.04 -2.69
N GLU A 65 -4.23 -8.12 -2.09
CA GLU A 65 -3.93 -8.21 -0.65
C GLU A 65 -3.11 -7.02 -0.11
N PRO A 66 -2.09 -6.51 -0.83
CA PRO A 66 -1.26 -5.41 -0.33
C PRO A 66 -2.00 -4.08 -0.13
N LEU A 67 -3.21 -3.91 -0.66
CA LEU A 67 -4.01 -2.71 -0.46
C LEU A 67 -4.47 -2.62 1.02
N THR A 68 -3.84 -1.71 1.76
CA THR A 68 -4.21 -1.41 3.15
C THR A 68 -5.60 -0.76 3.21
N PRO A 69 -6.32 -0.83 4.35
CA PRO A 69 -7.60 -0.15 4.51
C PRO A 69 -7.55 1.34 4.15
N TRP A 70 -6.46 2.02 4.54
CA TRP A 70 -6.28 3.44 4.24
C TRP A 70 -6.06 3.72 2.75
N ILE A 71 -5.29 2.88 2.05
CA ILE A 71 -5.14 2.99 0.59
C ILE A 71 -6.50 2.80 -0.10
N ILE A 72 -7.33 1.86 0.37
CA ILE A 72 -8.68 1.64 -0.19
C ILE A 72 -9.58 2.86 0.03
N ASP A 73 -9.56 3.46 1.22
CA ASP A 73 -10.36 4.64 1.54
C ASP A 73 -9.98 5.82 0.62
N LEU A 74 -8.69 6.08 0.46
CA LEU A 74 -8.18 7.14 -0.41
C LEU A 74 -8.42 6.85 -1.89
N LEU A 75 -8.23 5.61 -2.34
CA LEU A 75 -8.49 5.21 -3.73
C LEU A 75 -9.97 5.39 -4.09
N ALA A 76 -10.88 4.99 -3.20
CA ALA A 76 -12.32 5.15 -3.41
C ALA A 76 -12.72 6.63 -3.43
N HIS A 77 -12.21 7.43 -2.50
CA HIS A 77 -12.42 8.88 -2.50
C HIS A 77 -11.89 9.51 -3.79
N TYR A 78 -10.65 9.19 -4.19
CA TYR A 78 -10.02 9.71 -5.40
C TYR A 78 -10.82 9.33 -6.65
N ALA A 79 -11.21 8.06 -6.77
CA ALA A 79 -11.97 7.56 -7.91
C ALA A 79 -13.32 8.28 -8.05
N ILE A 80 -13.99 8.65 -6.95
CA ILE A 80 -15.29 9.34 -7.00
C ILE A 80 -15.13 10.85 -7.16
N MET A 81 -14.33 11.49 -6.32
CA MET A 81 -14.34 12.94 -6.13
C MET A 81 -13.32 13.68 -7.01
N ASN A 82 -12.20 13.04 -7.34
CA ASN A 82 -11.17 13.70 -8.16
C ASN A 82 -11.53 13.60 -9.64
N ASN A 83 -12.44 14.45 -10.11
CA ASN A 83 -12.84 14.49 -11.52
C ASN A 83 -13.21 15.93 -11.94
N PRO A 84 -13.18 16.27 -13.24
CA PRO A 84 -13.40 17.64 -13.72
C PRO A 84 -14.77 18.23 -13.36
N SER A 85 -15.81 17.39 -13.25
CA SER A 85 -17.16 17.84 -12.93
C SER A 85 -17.34 18.25 -11.46
N ARG A 86 -16.40 17.84 -10.58
CA ARG A 86 -16.47 18.02 -9.12
C ARG A 86 -17.77 17.47 -8.50
N GLN A 87 -18.48 16.61 -9.22
CA GLN A 87 -19.64 15.89 -8.72
C GLN A 87 -19.23 14.44 -8.44
N PRO A 88 -19.84 13.78 -7.44
CA PRO A 88 -19.59 12.38 -7.17
C PRO A 88 -19.93 11.52 -8.39
N LEU A 89 -18.97 10.72 -8.87
CA LEU A 89 -19.24 9.78 -9.96
C LEU A 89 -20.24 8.69 -9.54
N PRO A 90 -21.08 8.19 -10.47
CA PRO A 90 -21.90 7.01 -10.24
C PRO A 90 -21.05 5.80 -9.82
N ILE A 91 -21.59 4.94 -8.96
CA ILE A 91 -20.82 3.84 -8.34
C ILE A 91 -20.21 2.88 -9.37
N ASN A 92 -20.93 2.57 -10.44
CA ASN A 92 -20.45 1.73 -11.52
C ASN A 92 -19.26 2.34 -12.28
N VAL A 93 -19.29 3.66 -12.49
CA VAL A 93 -18.21 4.41 -13.15
C VAL A 93 -17.00 4.46 -12.22
N ALA A 94 -17.21 4.78 -10.94
CA ALA A 94 -16.14 4.86 -9.96
C ALA A 94 -15.47 3.50 -9.68
N PHE A 95 -16.24 2.42 -9.63
CA PHE A 95 -15.71 1.06 -9.48
C PHE A 95 -14.81 0.66 -10.66
N ARG A 96 -15.28 0.89 -11.90
CA ARG A 96 -14.46 0.69 -13.09
C ARG A 96 -13.20 1.57 -13.04
N ARG A 97 -13.33 2.82 -12.60
CA ARG A 97 -12.22 3.75 -12.49
C ARG A 97 -11.16 3.31 -11.49
N CYS A 98 -11.52 2.69 -10.36
CA CYS A 98 -10.54 2.09 -9.45
C CYS A 98 -9.66 1.07 -10.17
N LEU A 99 -10.26 0.15 -10.93
CA LEU A 99 -9.51 -0.84 -11.71
C LEU A 99 -8.67 -0.19 -12.80
N GLN A 100 -9.19 0.84 -13.49
CA GLN A 100 -8.43 1.58 -14.50
C GLN A 100 -7.21 2.30 -13.93
N LEU A 101 -7.35 2.96 -12.78
CA LEU A 101 -6.23 3.63 -12.12
C LEU A 101 -5.15 2.61 -11.74
N LEU A 102 -5.52 1.53 -11.05
CA LEU A 102 -4.58 0.49 -10.66
C LEU A 102 -3.92 -0.16 -11.88
N ALA A 103 -4.68 -0.50 -12.92
CA ALA A 103 -4.19 -1.14 -14.14
C ALA A 103 -3.24 -0.23 -14.95
N ALA A 104 -3.45 1.09 -14.89
CA ALA A 104 -2.59 2.10 -15.53
C ALA A 104 -1.32 2.39 -14.74
N GLY A 105 -1.03 1.64 -13.67
CA GLY A 105 0.18 1.80 -12.88
C GLY A 105 0.14 2.95 -11.89
N PHE A 106 -1.05 3.35 -11.41
CA PHE A 106 -1.19 4.47 -10.47
C PHE A 106 -0.39 4.27 -9.17
N PHE A 107 -0.08 3.03 -8.79
CA PHE A 107 0.75 2.66 -7.64
C PHE A 107 2.07 1.97 -8.02
N LEU A 108 2.55 2.15 -9.26
CA LEU A 108 3.87 1.68 -9.70
C LEU A 108 4.99 2.71 -9.42
N PRO A 109 6.27 2.28 -9.46
CA PRO A 109 7.40 3.19 -9.40
C PRO A 109 7.33 4.29 -10.47
N GLY A 110 7.72 5.50 -10.10
CA GLY A 110 7.61 6.69 -10.96
C GLY A 110 6.23 7.36 -10.93
N SER A 111 5.18 6.70 -10.43
CA SER A 111 3.87 7.34 -10.24
C SER A 111 3.87 8.28 -9.04
N VAL A 112 3.17 9.42 -9.18
CA VAL A 112 2.83 10.29 -8.05
C VAL A 112 1.86 9.62 -7.07
N GLY A 113 1.03 8.68 -7.57
CA GLY A 113 0.01 7.99 -6.80
C GLY A 113 -0.92 8.95 -6.04
N ILE A 114 -1.25 8.58 -4.80
CA ILE A 114 -1.98 9.45 -3.86
C ILE A 114 -1.01 9.90 -2.78
N THR A 115 -0.92 11.21 -2.58
CA THR A 115 -0.25 11.79 -1.41
C THR A 115 -1.12 11.62 -0.18
N ASP A 116 -0.54 11.15 0.92
CA ASP A 116 -1.25 10.98 2.18
C ASP A 116 -1.66 12.35 2.74
N PRO A 117 -2.97 12.64 2.86
CA PRO A 117 -3.43 13.92 3.39
C PRO A 117 -3.28 14.04 4.91
N CYS A 118 -2.94 12.95 5.61
CA CYS A 118 -2.82 12.88 7.06
C CYS A 118 -1.37 12.88 7.56
N GLU A 119 -0.39 12.88 6.66
CA GLU A 119 1.04 12.94 6.98
C GLU A 119 1.67 14.26 6.53
N GLN A 120 2.76 14.66 7.18
CA GLN A 120 3.50 15.86 6.79
C GLN A 120 4.42 15.56 5.60
N GLY A 121 4.48 16.51 4.66
CA GLY A 121 5.27 16.36 3.43
C GLY A 121 4.53 15.58 2.34
N THR A 122 5.25 15.17 1.30
CA THR A 122 4.68 14.48 0.13
C THR A 122 4.88 12.96 0.25
N VAL A 123 4.23 12.34 1.24
CA VAL A 123 4.28 10.88 1.44
C VAL A 123 3.32 10.20 0.47
N ARG A 124 3.82 9.32 -0.39
CA ARG A 124 2.96 8.54 -1.32
C ARG A 124 2.46 7.29 -0.62
N VAL A 125 1.15 7.10 -0.52
CA VAL A 125 0.57 6.01 0.30
C VAL A 125 0.93 4.60 -0.17
N HIS A 126 1.25 4.42 -1.45
CA HIS A 126 1.58 3.11 -2.01
C HIS A 126 3.02 2.66 -1.73
N THR A 127 3.89 3.52 -1.19
CA THR A 127 5.29 3.15 -0.89
C THR A 127 5.43 2.25 0.33
N VAL A 128 4.33 2.00 1.05
CA VAL A 128 4.27 0.95 2.07
C VAL A 128 4.30 -0.46 1.46
N MET A 129 3.97 -0.60 0.18
CA MET A 129 4.03 -1.85 -0.57
C MET A 129 5.41 -2.03 -1.19
N THR A 130 5.92 -3.26 -1.21
CA THR A 130 7.14 -3.61 -1.95
C THR A 130 6.94 -3.45 -3.46
N LEU A 131 8.03 -3.38 -4.22
CA LEU A 131 7.95 -3.31 -5.69
C LEU A 131 7.22 -4.51 -6.30
N GLU A 132 7.43 -5.70 -5.73
CA GLU A 132 6.72 -6.92 -6.11
C GLU A 132 5.22 -6.84 -5.82
N GLN A 133 4.83 -6.29 -4.65
CA GLN A 133 3.43 -6.09 -4.30
C GLN A 133 2.75 -5.04 -5.19
N GLN A 134 3.47 -3.97 -5.56
CA GLN A 134 2.98 -2.94 -6.48
C GLN A 134 2.69 -3.54 -7.87
N ASP A 135 3.61 -4.36 -8.38
CA ASP A 135 3.43 -5.11 -9.63
C ASP A 135 2.23 -6.07 -9.52
N GLN A 136 2.14 -6.83 -8.43
CA GLN A 136 1.04 -7.75 -8.15
C GLN A 136 -0.34 -7.08 -8.21
N VAL A 137 -0.49 -5.94 -7.53
CA VAL A 137 -1.72 -5.16 -7.56
C VAL A 137 -2.03 -4.68 -8.98
N CYS A 138 -1.02 -4.22 -9.72
CA CYS A 138 -1.16 -3.71 -11.07
C CYS A 138 -1.61 -4.80 -12.05
N PHE A 139 -0.88 -5.90 -12.17
CA PHE A 139 -1.19 -6.96 -13.13
C PHE A 139 -2.53 -7.65 -12.81
N THR A 140 -2.89 -7.75 -11.52
CA THR A 140 -4.19 -8.24 -11.08
C THR A 140 -5.31 -7.30 -11.54
N ALA A 141 -5.14 -5.98 -11.32
CA ALA A 141 -6.12 -4.99 -11.78
C ALA A 141 -6.24 -4.95 -13.31
N GLN A 142 -5.15 -5.12 -14.07
CA GLN A 142 -5.15 -5.22 -15.52
C GLN A 142 -6.00 -6.39 -16.02
N THR A 143 -5.89 -7.56 -15.37
CA THR A 143 -6.69 -8.74 -15.70
C THR A 143 -8.17 -8.50 -15.40
N LEU A 144 -8.48 -8.03 -14.19
CA LEU A 144 -9.87 -7.75 -13.76
C LEU A 144 -10.54 -6.68 -14.62
N LEU A 145 -9.80 -5.66 -15.07
CA LEU A 145 -10.33 -4.62 -15.96
C LEU A 145 -10.75 -5.19 -17.31
N ARG A 146 -9.97 -6.12 -17.88
CA ARG A 146 -10.32 -6.80 -19.13
C ARG A 146 -11.55 -7.67 -18.95
N VAL A 147 -11.62 -8.46 -17.89
CA VAL A 147 -12.82 -9.24 -17.54
C VAL A 147 -14.05 -8.33 -17.37
N LEU A 148 -13.92 -7.20 -16.66
CA LEU A 148 -15.01 -6.23 -16.48
C LEU A 148 -15.48 -5.60 -17.80
N SER A 149 -14.57 -5.47 -18.76
CA SER A 149 -14.87 -4.88 -20.08
C SER A 149 -15.60 -5.86 -20.99
N HIS A 150 -15.46 -7.17 -20.76
CA HIS A 150 -16.19 -8.24 -21.45
C HIS A 150 -17.39 -8.77 -20.65
N GLY A 151 -17.92 -7.99 -19.70
CA GLY A 151 -19.18 -8.32 -19.01
C GLY A 151 -19.04 -9.26 -17.80
N GLY A 152 -17.83 -9.64 -17.38
CA GLY A 152 -17.59 -10.53 -16.22
C GLY A 152 -17.81 -9.89 -14.84
N TYR A 153 -18.70 -8.89 -14.73
CA TYR A 153 -18.94 -8.17 -13.48
C TYR A 153 -19.55 -9.06 -12.39
N ARG A 154 -20.33 -10.09 -12.76
CA ARG A 154 -20.97 -11.00 -11.80
C ARG A 154 -19.92 -11.81 -11.04
N GLN A 155 -18.88 -12.25 -11.73
CA GLN A 155 -17.75 -12.97 -11.16
C GLN A 155 -16.82 -12.03 -10.39
N ILE A 156 -16.54 -10.84 -10.95
CA ILE A 156 -15.76 -9.81 -10.25
C ILE A 156 -16.44 -9.35 -8.96
N LEU A 157 -17.77 -9.37 -8.87
CA LEU A 157 -18.52 -8.99 -7.66
C LEU A 157 -18.89 -10.19 -6.76
N GLY A 158 -18.43 -11.41 -7.09
CA GLY A 158 -18.70 -12.60 -6.29
C GLY A 158 -20.17 -13.02 -6.27
N LEU A 159 -20.94 -12.61 -7.28
CA LEU A 159 -22.34 -13.03 -7.45
C LEU A 159 -22.42 -14.45 -8.03
N GLU A 160 -21.44 -14.83 -8.85
CA GLU A 160 -21.35 -16.13 -9.53
C GLU A 160 -19.87 -16.55 -9.66
N GLY A 161 -19.60 -17.86 -9.71
CA GLY A 161 -18.25 -18.40 -10.00
C GLY A 161 -17.22 -18.21 -8.88
N THR A 162 -15.96 -18.54 -9.18
CA THR A 162 -14.81 -18.43 -8.27
C THR A 162 -13.88 -17.28 -8.67
N SER A 163 -12.98 -16.88 -7.76
CA SER A 163 -12.01 -15.80 -7.99
C SER A 163 -10.79 -16.20 -8.87
N ASN A 164 -10.82 -17.38 -9.49
CA ASN A 164 -9.74 -17.88 -10.33
C ASN A 164 -9.54 -17.06 -11.62
N ILE A 165 -10.50 -16.21 -11.99
CA ILE A 165 -10.44 -15.36 -13.19
C ILE A 165 -9.26 -14.37 -13.23
N ALA A 166 -8.57 -14.19 -12.10
CA ALA A 166 -7.36 -13.37 -12.02
C ALA A 166 -6.07 -14.13 -12.33
N VAL A 167 -6.10 -15.47 -12.31
CA VAL A 167 -4.91 -16.35 -12.44
C VAL A 167 -5.04 -17.39 -13.56
N GLU A 168 -6.26 -17.70 -13.99
CA GLU A 168 -6.54 -18.65 -15.07
C GLU A 168 -7.12 -17.95 -16.31
N MET A 169 -6.84 -18.52 -17.48
CA MET A 169 -7.47 -18.09 -18.73
C MET A 169 -8.98 -18.28 -18.64
N SER A 170 -9.73 -17.29 -19.11
CA SER A 170 -11.19 -17.31 -19.10
C SER A 170 -11.77 -16.82 -20.43
N VAL A 171 -13.00 -17.22 -20.73
CA VAL A 171 -13.70 -16.83 -21.97
C VAL A 171 -14.95 -16.04 -21.63
N TRP A 172 -15.08 -14.86 -22.22
CA TRP A 172 -16.17 -13.91 -21.99
C TRP A 172 -16.74 -13.46 -23.32
N GLU A 173 -17.99 -13.79 -23.61
CA GLU A 173 -18.65 -13.41 -24.88
C GLU A 173 -17.80 -13.76 -26.12
N GLY A 174 -17.15 -14.93 -26.11
CA GLY A 174 -16.26 -15.39 -27.19
C GLY A 174 -14.85 -14.79 -27.18
N VAL A 175 -14.53 -13.89 -26.25
CA VAL A 175 -13.19 -13.31 -26.08
C VAL A 175 -12.40 -14.06 -25.03
N VAL A 176 -11.19 -14.52 -25.39
CA VAL A 176 -10.25 -15.13 -24.45
C VAL A 176 -9.50 -14.04 -23.68
N VAL A 177 -9.58 -14.07 -22.36
CA VAL A 177 -8.83 -13.18 -21.46
C VAL A 177 -7.73 -14.00 -20.79
N THR A 178 -6.48 -13.76 -21.19
CA THR A 178 -5.28 -14.32 -20.55
C THR A 178 -4.84 -13.42 -19.38
N PRO A 179 -4.67 -13.92 -18.16
CA PRO A 179 -4.13 -13.14 -17.04
C PRO A 179 -2.83 -12.43 -17.40
N SER A 180 -2.64 -11.24 -16.84
CA SER A 180 -1.38 -10.49 -16.99
C SER A 180 -0.29 -11.11 -16.11
N ASP A 181 0.92 -11.22 -16.63
CA ASP A 181 2.04 -11.85 -15.93
C ASP A 181 2.77 -10.90 -14.98
N LYS A 182 3.51 -11.48 -14.02
CA LYS A 182 4.42 -10.76 -13.13
C LYS A 182 5.56 -10.16 -13.97
N ALA A 183 5.81 -8.86 -13.79
CA ALA A 183 6.87 -8.12 -14.48
C ALA A 183 8.05 -7.78 -13.56
N TYR A 184 7.86 -7.79 -12.23
CA TYR A 184 8.93 -7.46 -11.29
C TYR A 184 9.96 -8.59 -11.18
N GLU A 185 11.22 -8.24 -11.41
CA GLU A 185 12.39 -9.12 -11.19
C GLU A 185 13.20 -8.60 -10.00
N LYS A 186 13.66 -9.52 -9.14
CA LYS A 186 14.48 -9.14 -7.99
C LYS A 186 15.92 -8.87 -8.49
N PRO A 187 16.53 -7.73 -8.14
CA PRO A 187 17.92 -7.47 -8.52
C PRO A 187 18.86 -8.51 -7.88
N GLU A 188 19.82 -9.00 -8.66
CA GLU A 188 20.92 -9.82 -8.16
C GLU A 188 21.78 -8.97 -7.21
N LYS A 189 22.08 -9.48 -6.01
CA LYS A 189 23.04 -8.83 -5.11
C LYS A 189 24.43 -8.99 -5.73
N LYS A 190 25.11 -7.89 -6.05
CA LYS A 190 26.55 -7.92 -6.31
C LYS A 190 27.28 -8.00 -4.97
N GLU A 191 28.18 -8.97 -4.82
CA GLU A 191 29.02 -9.20 -3.63
C GLU A 191 30.15 -8.16 -3.46
N GLU A 192 30.04 -6.96 -4.04
CA GLU A 192 31.18 -6.01 -4.13
C GLU A 192 31.30 -5.04 -2.92
N ASP A 193 30.41 -5.09 -1.92
CA ASP A 193 30.41 -4.15 -0.79
C ASP A 193 30.88 -4.75 0.56
N GLU A 194 31.31 -6.02 0.63
CA GLU A 194 31.88 -6.59 1.87
C GLU A 194 33.40 -6.36 2.01
N ASP A 195 34.13 -6.15 0.92
CA ASP A 195 35.60 -5.98 0.96
C ASP A 195 36.07 -4.52 1.16
N ALA A 196 35.16 -3.54 1.20
CA ALA A 196 35.51 -2.13 1.36
C ALA A 196 35.56 -1.65 2.83
N GLU A 197 34.96 -2.39 3.77
CA GLU A 197 34.99 -2.02 5.20
C GLU A 197 36.22 -2.58 5.95
N GLU A 198 36.88 -3.65 5.48
CA GLU A 198 38.08 -4.19 6.15
C GLU A 198 39.38 -3.45 5.80
N GLY A 199 39.43 -2.71 4.68
CA GLY A 199 40.63 -1.99 4.24
C GLY A 199 40.86 -0.60 4.86
N ALA A 200 39.91 -0.07 5.62
CA ALA A 200 39.99 1.29 6.17
C ALA A 200 40.51 1.35 7.63
N GLU A 201 40.65 0.21 8.32
CA GLU A 201 41.13 0.18 9.71
C GLU A 201 42.65 0.05 9.87
N GLU A 202 43.41 -0.31 8.82
CA GLU A 202 44.88 -0.52 8.94
C GLU A 202 45.76 0.71 8.62
N GLU A 203 45.27 1.77 7.97
CA GLU A 203 46.11 2.95 7.63
C GLU A 203 46.16 4.05 8.72
N GLY A 204 45.66 3.79 9.93
CA GLY A 204 45.56 4.79 11.01
C GLY A 204 46.72 4.86 12.01
N MET A 205 47.76 4.02 11.90
CA MET A 205 48.76 3.88 12.97
C MET A 205 50.21 3.91 12.47
N GLU A 206 50.70 5.05 11.96
CA GLU A 206 52.15 5.36 11.98
C GLU A 206 52.44 6.84 12.29
N THR A 207 52.85 7.07 13.54
CA THR A 207 53.91 7.98 14.03
C THR A 207 54.03 9.42 13.50
N SER A 208 53.96 10.40 14.42
CA SER A 208 55.07 11.36 14.61
C SER A 208 55.04 12.01 15.99
N GLU A 209 56.06 11.71 16.79
CA GLU A 209 56.50 12.48 17.96
C GLU A 209 57.21 13.78 17.53
N ALA A 210 57.24 14.73 18.48
CA ALA A 210 58.21 15.82 18.66
C ALA A 210 58.13 17.04 17.72
N GLN A 211 57.57 18.15 18.23
CA GLN A 211 58.31 19.23 18.89
C GLN A 211 57.37 20.26 19.54
#